data_AF-A0A0H5QPD4-F1
#
_entry.id   AF-A0A0H5QPD4-F1
#
_cell.length_a   1.000
_cell.length_b   1.000
_cell.length_c   1.000
_cell.angle_alpha   90.00
_cell.angle_beta   90.00
_cell.angle_gamma   90.00
#
_symmetry.space_group_name_H-M   'P 1'
#
loop_
_entity.id
_entity.type
_entity.pdbx_description
1 polymer ?
#
loop_
_entity_poly.entity_id
_entity_poly.type
_entity_poly.pdbx_seq_one_letter_code
_entity_poly.pdbx_strand_id
1 'polypeptide(L)'
;MNDDRTLSAMHPALIANYDPGTASWLNLNGWQAASPTTLYHETQIDLSGYAAKSLTYFPEAVGIQDPGTYLFNGGPGASYTALQVLDIITSVPMNIIEISDVQATLVTGPGMLGSTREAETILMGQYRFFTPNTFLTYPNYVQLERSQTFGSGDPTAADKLFCYRIVTTLVDDLGDGSVVVVPAARQILNGYMDEETELVYMQRLKRSYELANQV
;
A
#
# COMPACT_ATOMS: atom_id res chain seq x y z
N MET A 1 6.04 3.86 -31.94
CA MET A 1 7.15 3.17 -31.24
C MET A 1 6.84 3.40 -29.79
N ASN A 2 6.39 2.36 -29.09
CA ASN A 2 5.92 2.52 -27.71
C ASN A 2 7.13 2.86 -26.83
N ASP A 3 6.98 3.90 -26.01
CA ASP A 3 8.03 4.35 -25.11
C ASP A 3 7.91 3.53 -23.82
N ASP A 4 8.70 2.46 -23.74
CA ASP A 4 8.75 1.59 -22.56
C ASP A 4 9.22 2.41 -21.34
N ARG A 5 8.42 2.37 -20.27
CA ARG A 5 8.66 3.14 -19.04
C ARG A 5 8.53 2.24 -17.82
N THR A 6 9.52 2.33 -16.96
CA THR A 6 9.48 1.81 -15.59
C THR A 6 9.24 2.95 -14.63
N LEU A 7 8.09 2.94 -13.97
CA LEU A 7 7.76 3.82 -12.87
C LEU A 7 8.09 3.11 -11.55
N SER A 8 8.59 3.85 -10.57
CA SER A 8 8.91 3.26 -9.27
C SER A 8 8.63 4.22 -8.11
N ALA A 9 8.08 3.67 -7.04
CA ALA A 9 7.87 4.34 -5.77
C ALA A 9 8.73 3.68 -4.69
N MET A 10 9.40 4.52 -3.88
CA MET A 10 10.30 4.08 -2.82
C MET A 10 9.65 4.33 -1.45
N HIS A 11 9.72 3.34 -0.58
CA HIS A 11 9.26 3.40 0.80
C HIS A 11 10.43 3.14 1.74
N PRO A 12 10.68 4.02 2.74
CA PRO A 12 11.73 3.82 3.71
C PRO A 12 11.42 2.64 4.64
N ALA A 13 12.44 2.08 5.26
CA ALA A 13 12.23 1.10 6.33
C ALA A 13 11.52 1.75 7.52
N LEU A 14 10.67 0.97 8.19
CA LEU A 14 10.06 1.30 9.46
C LEU A 14 10.77 0.51 10.56
N ILE A 15 11.25 1.21 11.59
CA ILE A 15 11.77 0.60 12.82
C ILE A 15 11.18 1.41 13.96
N ALA A 16 9.96 1.07 14.37
CA ALA A 16 9.21 1.84 15.34
C ALA A 16 9.01 1.06 16.64
N ASN A 17 9.12 1.77 17.77
CA ASN A 17 8.82 1.26 19.10
C ASN A 17 7.60 1.99 19.63
N TYR A 18 6.73 1.29 20.34
CA TYR A 18 5.55 1.88 20.94
C TYR A 18 5.88 2.48 22.31
N ASP A 19 5.47 3.72 22.55
CA ASP A 19 5.52 4.36 23.86
C ASP A 19 4.14 4.28 24.53
N PRO A 20 3.95 3.41 25.55
CA PRO A 20 2.67 3.31 26.25
C PRO A 20 2.34 4.55 27.08
N GLY A 21 3.33 5.39 27.44
CA GLY A 21 3.11 6.62 28.19
C GLY A 21 2.38 7.70 27.39
N THR A 22 2.59 7.72 26.07
CA THR A 22 1.94 8.66 25.14
C THR A 22 0.97 7.98 24.18
N ALA A 23 0.84 6.65 24.25
CA ALA A 23 0.04 5.82 23.35
C ALA A 23 0.37 6.05 21.86
N SER A 24 1.66 6.13 21.54
CA SER A 24 2.12 6.48 20.19
C SER A 24 3.38 5.73 19.75
N TRP A 25 3.53 5.54 18.45
CA TRP A 25 4.76 5.01 17.85
C TRP A 25 5.86 6.07 17.73
N LEU A 26 7.07 5.71 18.13
CA LEU A 26 8.30 6.51 17.98
C LEU A 26 9.11 6.05 16.76
N ASN A 27 10.02 6.89 16.28
CA ASN A 27 10.94 6.60 15.16
C ASN A 27 10.25 6.26 13.82
N LEU A 28 9.16 6.94 13.49
CA LEU A 28 8.38 6.67 12.29
C LEU A 28 9.13 6.93 10.96
N ASN A 29 10.19 7.74 10.91
CA ASN A 29 11.04 7.90 9.71
C ASN A 29 10.26 8.15 8.39
N GLY A 30 9.34 9.11 8.41
CA GLY A 30 8.47 9.46 7.27
C GLY A 30 7.17 8.65 7.19
N TRP A 31 7.04 7.57 7.98
CA TRP A 31 5.77 6.91 8.19
C TRP A 31 4.83 7.77 9.06
N GLN A 32 3.55 7.50 8.94
CA GLN A 32 2.48 8.16 9.65
C GLN A 32 1.62 7.10 10.34
N ALA A 33 1.03 7.45 11.49
CA ALA A 33 0.06 6.62 12.17
C ALA A 33 -1.35 7.09 11.83
N ALA A 34 -2.14 6.25 11.16
CA ALA A 34 -3.57 6.48 10.98
C ALA A 34 -4.35 6.12 12.26
N SER A 35 -3.85 5.13 13.00
CA SER A 35 -4.30 4.72 14.33
C SER A 35 -3.13 4.06 15.09
N PRO A 36 -3.28 3.71 16.37
CA PRO A 36 -2.26 2.94 17.08
C PRO A 36 -1.91 1.60 16.41
N THR A 37 -2.85 0.99 15.67
CA THR A 37 -2.64 -0.30 15.00
C THR A 37 -2.38 -0.19 13.50
N THR A 38 -2.51 0.99 12.90
CA THR A 38 -2.34 1.21 11.45
C THR A 38 -1.28 2.29 11.21
N LEU A 39 -0.17 1.87 10.62
CA LEU A 39 0.92 2.72 10.16
C LEU A 39 0.96 2.73 8.63
N TYR A 40 1.35 3.83 8.01
CA TYR A 40 1.49 3.89 6.57
C TYR A 40 2.58 4.85 6.11
N HIS A 41 3.08 4.61 4.91
CA HIS A 41 3.89 5.56 4.16
C HIS A 41 3.23 5.84 2.82
N GLU A 42 3.05 7.12 2.51
CA GLU A 42 2.56 7.61 1.22
C GLU A 42 3.73 8.22 0.43
N THR A 43 3.79 7.91 -0.86
CA THR A 43 4.57 8.64 -1.84
C THR A 43 3.78 8.76 -3.14
N GLN A 44 4.28 9.54 -4.09
CA GLN A 44 3.57 9.82 -5.34
C GLN A 44 4.50 9.68 -6.54
N ILE A 45 3.94 9.19 -7.66
CA ILE A 45 4.58 9.20 -8.96
C ILE A 45 3.89 10.28 -9.80
N ASP A 46 4.67 11.26 -10.24
CA ASP A 46 4.18 12.35 -11.07
C ASP A 46 4.13 11.94 -12.54
N LEU A 47 2.94 12.00 -13.13
CA LEU A 47 2.66 11.72 -14.54
C LEU A 47 2.18 12.97 -15.29
N SER A 48 2.16 14.14 -14.65
CA SER A 48 1.59 15.37 -15.21
C SER A 48 2.24 15.80 -16.52
N GLY A 49 3.54 15.55 -16.68
CA GLY A 49 4.26 15.82 -17.94
C GLY A 49 3.83 14.93 -19.11
N TYR A 50 3.31 13.73 -18.84
CA TYR A 50 2.77 12.81 -19.83
C TYR A 50 1.30 13.13 -20.14
N ALA A 51 0.52 13.42 -19.10
CA ALA A 51 -0.86 13.88 -19.25
C ALA A 51 -0.94 15.17 -20.09
N ALA A 52 -0.01 16.12 -19.88
CA ALA A 52 0.10 17.34 -20.69
C ALA A 52 0.37 17.08 -22.19
N LYS A 53 0.84 15.88 -22.54
CA LYS A 53 1.08 15.43 -23.93
C LYS A 53 -0.03 14.50 -24.43
N SER A 54 -1.15 14.38 -23.71
CA SER A 54 -2.25 13.46 -24.02
C SER A 54 -1.83 11.99 -24.10
N LEU A 55 -0.83 11.60 -23.30
CA LEU A 55 -0.36 10.21 -23.22
C LEU A 55 -1.10 9.44 -22.12
N THR A 56 -1.43 8.20 -22.42
CA THR A 56 -1.98 7.23 -21.46
C THR A 56 -0.88 6.24 -21.06
N TYR A 57 -0.82 5.92 -19.77
CA TYR A 57 0.05 4.87 -19.26
C TYR A 57 -0.65 3.51 -19.30
N PHE A 58 0.01 2.52 -19.88
CA PHE A 58 -0.47 1.15 -20.00
C PHE A 58 0.37 0.22 -19.12
N PRO A 59 -0.14 -0.25 -17.97
CA PRO A 59 0.57 -1.21 -17.13
C PRO A 59 0.74 -2.56 -17.82
N GLU A 60 1.94 -3.13 -17.81
CA GLU A 60 2.22 -4.48 -18.33
C GLU A 60 2.66 -5.44 -17.24
N ALA A 61 3.49 -4.97 -16.31
CA ALA A 61 3.99 -5.79 -15.22
C ALA A 61 4.14 -4.99 -13.94
N VAL A 62 3.89 -5.68 -12.83
CA VAL A 62 3.94 -5.11 -11.49
C VAL A 62 4.87 -5.94 -10.62
N GLY A 63 5.65 -5.28 -9.77
CA GLY A 63 6.53 -5.97 -8.85
C GLY A 63 6.76 -5.19 -7.56
N ILE A 64 6.88 -5.92 -6.46
CA ILE A 64 7.34 -5.38 -5.18
C ILE A 64 8.68 -6.00 -4.85
N GLN A 65 9.60 -5.16 -4.40
CA GLN A 65 10.91 -5.57 -3.93
C GLN A 65 11.15 -4.96 -2.56
N ASP A 66 11.24 -5.81 -1.55
CA ASP A 66 11.41 -5.39 -0.17
C ASP A 66 12.38 -6.32 0.55
N PRO A 67 13.66 -6.32 0.14
CA PRO A 67 14.66 -7.19 0.73
C PRO A 67 14.86 -6.84 2.20
N GLY A 68 14.51 -7.76 3.09
CA GLY A 68 14.72 -7.64 4.52
C GLY A 68 13.74 -8.49 5.32
N THR A 69 13.70 -8.25 6.62
CA THR A 69 12.93 -9.07 7.56
C THR A 69 11.79 -8.26 8.16
N TYR A 70 10.65 -8.94 8.33
CA TYR A 70 9.51 -8.41 9.07
C TYR A 70 9.59 -8.87 10.52
N LEU A 71 9.56 -7.92 11.45
CA LEU A 71 9.50 -8.20 12.88
C LEU A 71 8.30 -7.51 13.49
N PHE A 72 7.61 -8.20 14.38
CA PHE A 72 6.54 -7.62 15.16
C PHE A 72 6.45 -8.30 16.53
N ASN A 73 6.29 -7.48 17.57
CA ASN A 73 5.98 -7.93 18.91
C ASN A 73 4.98 -6.97 19.54
N GLY A 74 3.98 -7.51 20.23
CA GLY A 74 3.01 -6.76 21.01
C GLY A 74 3.53 -6.41 22.41
N GLY A 75 2.64 -5.86 23.23
CA GLY A 75 2.89 -5.61 24.64
C GLY A 75 3.00 -6.91 25.46
N PRO A 76 3.43 -6.82 26.72
CA PRO A 76 3.57 -7.97 27.60
C PRO A 76 2.23 -8.67 27.91
N GLY A 77 1.10 -7.99 27.71
CA GLY A 77 -0.24 -8.57 27.86
C GLY A 77 -0.81 -9.16 26.57
N ALA A 78 -0.10 -9.08 25.44
CA ALA A 78 -0.63 -9.52 24.16
C ALA A 78 -0.86 -11.04 24.13
N SER A 79 -2.09 -11.45 23.81
CA SER A 79 -2.44 -12.87 23.65
C SER A 79 -2.30 -13.34 22.21
N TYR A 80 -2.35 -12.41 21.25
CA TYR A 80 -2.07 -12.67 19.85
C TYR A 80 -1.34 -11.49 19.22
N THR A 81 -0.52 -11.78 18.22
CA THR A 81 0.17 -10.77 17.42
C THR A 81 0.22 -11.28 15.99
N ALA A 82 -0.08 -10.43 15.02
CA ALA A 82 0.14 -10.70 13.59
C ALA A 82 0.33 -9.36 12.86
N LEU A 83 0.87 -9.44 11.64
CA LEU A 83 1.15 -8.27 10.81
C LEU A 83 0.48 -8.43 9.45
N GLN A 84 -0.26 -7.41 9.04
CA GLN A 84 -0.76 -7.27 7.67
C GLN A 84 0.01 -6.14 6.99
N VAL A 85 0.42 -6.37 5.74
CA VAL A 85 1.08 -5.38 4.91
C VAL A 85 0.35 -5.31 3.58
N LEU A 86 -0.11 -4.10 3.25
CA LEU A 86 -0.87 -3.81 2.05
C LEU A 86 -0.16 -2.71 1.27
N ASP A 87 0.43 -3.10 0.15
CA ASP A 87 1.07 -2.19 -0.79
C ASP A 87 0.08 -1.90 -1.93
N ILE A 88 -0.18 -0.63 -2.25
CA ILE A 88 -1.15 -0.22 -3.27
C ILE A 88 -0.61 0.93 -4.12
N ILE A 89 -0.82 0.84 -5.42
CA ILE A 89 -0.72 1.97 -6.36
C ILE A 89 -2.12 2.27 -6.89
N THR A 90 -2.54 3.52 -6.76
CA THR A 90 -3.87 3.98 -7.15
C THR A 90 -3.82 5.35 -7.83
N SER A 91 -4.80 5.64 -8.67
CA SER A 91 -4.97 6.93 -9.34
C SER A 91 -5.68 7.99 -8.48
N VAL A 92 -6.24 7.61 -7.33
CA VAL A 92 -6.95 8.51 -6.41
C VAL A 92 -6.42 8.37 -4.98
N PRO A 93 -6.41 9.44 -4.18
CA PRO A 93 -5.97 9.34 -2.79
C PRO A 93 -6.93 8.46 -1.98
N MET A 94 -6.39 7.78 -0.96
CA MET A 94 -7.17 6.86 -0.11
C MET A 94 -7.22 7.33 1.34
N ASN A 95 -8.36 7.07 1.99
CA ASN A 95 -8.46 7.17 3.45
C ASN A 95 -7.92 5.89 4.10
N ILE A 96 -6.74 5.99 4.73
CA ILE A 96 -6.00 4.81 5.20
C ILE A 96 -6.71 4.07 6.33
N ILE A 97 -7.39 4.77 7.25
CA ILE A 97 -8.09 4.11 8.36
C ILE A 97 -9.26 3.27 7.84
N GLU A 98 -10.02 3.82 6.90
CA GLU A 98 -11.15 3.14 6.26
C GLU A 98 -10.67 1.86 5.54
N ILE A 99 -9.58 1.96 4.78
CA ILE A 99 -9.02 0.82 4.04
C ILE A 99 -8.49 -0.26 4.99
N SER A 100 -7.76 0.12 6.04
CA SER A 100 -7.26 -0.85 7.01
C SER A 100 -8.38 -1.54 7.78
N ASP A 101 -9.44 -0.81 8.13
CA ASP A 101 -10.58 -1.34 8.89
C ASP A 101 -11.38 -2.35 8.06
N VAL A 102 -11.69 -2.03 6.80
CA VAL A 102 -12.41 -2.95 5.89
C VAL A 102 -11.58 -4.22 5.62
N GLN A 103 -10.26 -4.08 5.44
CA GLN A 103 -9.38 -5.22 5.25
C GLN A 103 -9.31 -6.13 6.48
N ALA A 104 -9.27 -5.57 7.69
CA ALA A 104 -9.15 -6.33 8.93
C ALA A 104 -10.48 -6.94 9.39
N THR A 105 -11.60 -6.24 9.20
CA THR A 105 -12.92 -6.64 9.75
C THR A 105 -13.80 -7.37 8.75
N LEU A 106 -13.82 -6.92 7.49
CA LEU A 106 -14.65 -7.49 6.42
C LEU A 106 -13.85 -8.40 5.48
N VAL A 107 -12.55 -8.59 5.74
CA VAL A 107 -11.65 -9.43 4.93
C VAL A 107 -11.69 -9.04 3.45
N THR A 108 -11.85 -7.75 3.18
CA THR A 108 -12.08 -7.22 1.83
C THR A 108 -10.99 -6.22 1.46
N GLY A 109 -10.28 -6.47 0.37
CA GLY A 109 -9.25 -5.56 -0.16
C GLY A 109 -9.83 -4.48 -1.08
N PRO A 110 -9.12 -3.37 -1.32
CA PRO A 110 -9.57 -2.32 -2.24
C PRO A 110 -9.83 -2.85 -3.65
N GLY A 111 -10.90 -2.39 -4.29
CA GLY A 111 -11.30 -2.86 -5.62
C GLY A 111 -12.06 -4.18 -5.64
N MET A 112 -12.40 -4.75 -4.48
CA MET A 112 -13.24 -5.94 -4.36
C MET A 112 -14.69 -5.55 -4.03
N LEU A 113 -15.61 -6.50 -4.24
CA LEU A 113 -17.01 -6.32 -3.83
C LEU A 113 -17.09 -6.11 -2.32
N GLY A 114 -17.73 -5.02 -1.90
CA GLY A 114 -17.82 -4.63 -0.49
C GLY A 114 -16.65 -3.77 0.01
N SER A 115 -15.70 -3.44 -0.86
CA SER A 115 -14.66 -2.45 -0.56
C SER A 115 -15.17 -1.02 -0.75
N THR A 116 -14.41 -0.05 -0.26
CA THR A 116 -14.74 1.37 -0.34
C THR A 116 -14.13 2.05 -1.57
N ARG A 117 -13.47 1.27 -2.44
CA ARG A 117 -12.77 1.77 -3.63
C ARG A 117 -13.10 0.93 -4.84
N GLU A 118 -13.35 1.60 -5.96
CA GLU A 118 -13.63 0.95 -7.23
C GLU A 118 -12.37 0.29 -7.80
N ALA A 119 -12.53 -0.87 -8.43
CA ALA A 119 -11.43 -1.69 -8.93
C ALA A 119 -10.54 -0.94 -9.92
N GLU A 120 -11.15 -0.09 -10.75
CA GLU A 120 -10.49 0.68 -11.81
C GLU A 120 -9.58 1.78 -11.27
N THR A 121 -9.74 2.16 -10.00
CA THR A 121 -8.81 3.09 -9.35
C THR A 121 -7.56 2.39 -8.84
N ILE A 122 -7.58 1.07 -8.71
CA ILE A 122 -6.48 0.26 -8.17
C ILE A 122 -5.68 -0.29 -9.33
N LEU A 123 -4.51 0.32 -9.60
CA LEU A 123 -3.61 -0.16 -10.65
C LEU A 123 -2.88 -1.42 -10.21
N MET A 124 -2.49 -1.46 -8.94
CA MET A 124 -1.74 -2.55 -8.34
C MET A 124 -2.04 -2.61 -6.84
N GLY A 125 -2.14 -3.82 -6.33
CA GLY A 125 -2.16 -4.12 -4.92
C GLY A 125 -1.41 -5.41 -4.61
N GLN A 126 -0.76 -5.47 -3.45
CA GLN A 126 -0.22 -6.68 -2.89
C GLN A 126 -0.54 -6.75 -1.41
N TYR A 127 -1.26 -7.81 -1.03
CA TYR A 127 -1.58 -8.12 0.35
C TYR A 127 -0.64 -9.21 0.86
N ARG A 128 -0.10 -9.01 2.07
CA ARG A 128 0.71 -9.98 2.80
C ARG A 128 0.28 -10.09 4.24
N PHE A 129 0.24 -11.32 4.73
CA PHE A 129 -0.12 -11.64 6.10
C PHE A 129 1.00 -12.43 6.75
N PHE A 130 1.41 -11.99 7.94
CA PHE A 130 2.48 -12.60 8.70
C PHE A 130 2.03 -12.95 10.12
N THR A 131 2.48 -14.09 10.63
CA THR A 131 2.25 -14.53 12.00
C THR A 131 3.55 -14.92 12.70
N PRO A 132 3.65 -14.78 14.02
CA PRO A 132 4.78 -15.28 14.79
C PRO A 132 4.95 -16.79 14.62
N ASN A 133 6.21 -17.23 14.60
CA ASN A 133 6.53 -18.65 14.60
C ASN A 133 7.48 -18.96 15.77
N THR A 134 6.97 -19.68 16.77
CA THR A 134 7.71 -20.04 17.99
C THR A 134 8.83 -21.06 17.77
N PHE A 135 8.88 -21.71 16.60
CA PHE A 135 9.98 -22.62 16.25
C PHE A 135 11.21 -21.88 15.72
N LEU A 136 11.07 -20.60 15.33
CA LEU A 136 12.18 -19.77 14.90
C LEU A 136 12.74 -19.01 16.10
N THR A 137 14.06 -19.14 16.33
CA THR A 137 14.75 -18.50 17.46
C THR A 137 15.11 -17.04 17.23
N TYR A 138 14.81 -16.48 16.06
CA TYR A 138 15.05 -15.06 15.79
C TYR A 138 13.99 -14.20 16.51
N PRO A 139 14.37 -13.25 17.38
CA PRO A 139 13.41 -12.48 18.17
C PRO A 139 12.40 -11.72 17.31
N ASN A 140 11.14 -11.73 17.73
CA ASN A 140 10.02 -10.99 17.11
C ASN A 140 9.77 -11.32 15.63
N TYR A 141 10.35 -12.41 15.13
CA TYR A 141 10.23 -12.79 13.73
C TYR A 141 8.80 -13.21 13.40
N VAL A 142 8.24 -12.60 12.35
CA VAL A 142 6.96 -13.01 11.79
C VAL A 142 7.16 -13.66 10.43
N GLN A 143 6.58 -14.84 10.26
CA GLN A 143 6.65 -15.63 9.03
C GLN A 143 5.49 -15.28 8.10
N LEU A 144 5.75 -15.25 6.80
CA LEU A 144 4.73 -15.04 5.78
C LEU A 144 3.80 -16.27 5.68
N GLU A 145 2.51 -16.07 5.88
CA GLU A 145 1.48 -17.11 5.78
C GLU A 145 0.67 -16.99 4.48
N ARG A 146 0.49 -15.77 3.98
CA ARG A 146 -0.28 -15.50 2.77
C ARG A 146 0.30 -14.31 2.02
N SER A 147 0.38 -14.43 0.69
CA SER A 147 0.68 -13.33 -0.22
C SER A 147 -0.23 -13.40 -1.43
N GLN A 148 -0.85 -12.27 -1.80
CA GLN A 148 -1.78 -12.17 -2.91
C GLN A 148 -1.56 -10.85 -3.65
N THR A 149 -1.54 -10.89 -4.98
CA THR A 149 -1.52 -9.70 -5.83
C THR A 149 -2.91 -9.45 -6.40
N PHE A 150 -3.27 -8.20 -6.56
CA PHE A 150 -4.55 -7.75 -7.12
C PHE A 150 -4.36 -6.42 -7.86
N GLY A 151 -5.38 -5.97 -8.58
CA GLY A 151 -5.33 -4.75 -9.38
C GLY A 151 -6.16 -4.90 -10.65
N SER A 152 -6.61 -3.79 -11.20
CA SER A 152 -7.34 -3.76 -12.46
C SER A 152 -6.45 -4.08 -13.66
N GLY A 153 -5.18 -3.65 -13.60
CA GLY A 153 -4.31 -3.62 -14.79
C GLY A 153 -4.80 -2.61 -15.84
N ASP A 154 -5.75 -1.74 -15.49
CA ASP A 154 -6.34 -0.82 -16.44
C ASP A 154 -5.38 0.32 -16.79
N PRO A 155 -5.42 0.82 -18.05
CA PRO A 155 -4.64 1.99 -18.42
C PRO A 155 -5.12 3.24 -17.69
N THR A 156 -4.19 4.14 -17.39
CA THR A 156 -4.48 5.38 -16.66
C THR A 156 -4.00 6.61 -17.41
N ALA A 157 -4.84 7.65 -17.41
CA ALA A 157 -4.48 8.98 -17.87
C ALA A 157 -4.40 9.97 -16.68
N ALA A 158 -4.28 9.45 -15.45
CA ALA A 158 -4.21 10.28 -14.26
C ALA A 158 -2.89 11.07 -14.20
N ASP A 159 -2.96 12.31 -13.72
CA ASP A 159 -1.80 13.18 -13.58
C ASP A 159 -0.82 12.69 -12.51
N LYS A 160 -1.30 11.93 -11.53
CA LYS A 160 -0.52 11.42 -10.42
C LYS A 160 -0.99 10.03 -10.02
N LEU A 161 -0.05 9.21 -9.59
CA LEU A 161 -0.34 7.96 -8.90
C LEU A 161 0.08 8.09 -7.43
N PHE A 162 -0.81 7.67 -6.54
CA PHE A 162 -0.55 7.58 -5.11
C PHE A 162 -0.09 6.17 -4.78
N CYS A 163 1.03 6.07 -4.11
CA CYS A 163 1.68 4.83 -3.73
C CYS A 163 1.69 4.71 -2.22
N TYR A 164 1.00 3.71 -1.71
CA TYR A 164 0.83 3.46 -0.29
C TYR A 164 1.50 2.15 0.09
N ARG A 165 2.13 2.15 1.26
CA ARG A 165 2.47 0.95 2.00
C ARG A 165 1.85 1.06 3.38
N ILE A 166 0.85 0.25 3.62
CA ILE A 166 0.03 0.25 4.83
C ILE A 166 0.42 -0.99 5.64
N VAL A 167 0.63 -0.80 6.93
CA VAL A 167 1.03 -1.82 7.89
C VAL A 167 0.00 -1.82 9.01
N THR A 168 -0.75 -2.91 9.14
CA THR A 168 -1.73 -3.09 10.21
C THR A 168 -1.22 -4.15 11.18
N THR A 169 -1.03 -3.77 12.43
CA THR A 169 -0.69 -4.68 13.53
C THR A 169 -1.97 -5.26 14.11
N LEU A 170 -2.16 -6.57 13.98
CA LEU A 170 -3.26 -7.28 14.62
C LEU A 170 -2.79 -7.75 16.00
N VAL A 171 -3.21 -7.03 17.03
CA VAL A 171 -2.79 -7.27 18.41
C VAL A 171 -3.86 -6.72 19.36
N ASP A 172 -4.03 -7.36 20.52
CA ASP A 172 -4.94 -6.93 21.58
C ASP A 172 -4.30 -5.96 22.59
N ASP A 173 -2.97 -6.01 22.73
CA ASP A 173 -2.21 -5.12 23.61
C ASP A 173 -0.98 -4.53 22.91
N LEU A 174 -0.98 -3.21 22.71
CA LEU A 174 0.21 -2.42 22.40
C LEU A 174 0.71 -1.81 23.70
N GLY A 175 1.67 -2.47 24.33
CA GLY A 175 2.26 -2.09 25.61
C GLY A 175 3.76 -1.82 25.51
N ASP A 176 4.43 -1.73 26.66
CA ASP A 176 5.88 -1.55 26.74
C ASP A 176 6.61 -2.68 26.00
N GLY A 177 7.65 -2.33 25.23
CA GLY A 177 8.39 -3.29 24.41
C GLY A 177 7.71 -3.73 23.11
N SER A 178 6.55 -3.15 22.73
CA SER A 178 6.00 -3.39 21.40
C SER A 178 6.90 -2.75 20.33
N VAL A 179 7.17 -3.51 19.27
CA VAL A 179 8.04 -3.09 18.18
C VAL A 179 7.48 -3.57 16.85
N VAL A 180 7.61 -2.74 15.83
CA VAL A 180 7.30 -3.08 14.44
C VAL A 180 8.48 -2.72 13.55
N VAL A 181 8.95 -3.71 12.80
CA VAL A 181 10.04 -3.55 11.82
C VAL A 181 9.54 -4.04 10.48
N VAL A 182 9.54 -3.13 9.51
CA VAL A 182 9.17 -3.40 8.11
C VAL A 182 10.31 -2.95 7.22
N PRO A 183 10.83 -3.80 6.32
CA PRO A 183 11.94 -3.45 5.48
C PRO A 183 11.54 -2.33 4.51
N ALA A 184 12.56 -1.58 4.07
CA ALA A 184 12.41 -0.65 2.97
C ALA A 184 11.93 -1.42 1.74
N ALA A 185 11.12 -0.75 0.91
CA ALA A 185 10.51 -1.38 -0.23
C ALA A 185 10.48 -0.46 -1.44
N ARG A 186 10.44 -1.09 -2.60
CA ARG A 186 10.21 -0.45 -3.88
C ARG A 186 9.04 -1.13 -4.56
N GLN A 187 8.06 -0.32 -4.95
CA GLN A 187 7.00 -0.72 -5.86
C GLN A 187 7.43 -0.35 -7.28
N ILE A 188 7.31 -1.30 -8.21
CA ILE A 188 7.72 -1.16 -9.60
C ILE A 188 6.50 -1.40 -10.48
N LEU A 189 6.26 -0.46 -11.38
CA LEU A 189 5.20 -0.51 -12.37
C LEU A 189 5.87 -0.36 -13.74
N ASN A 190 5.93 -1.45 -14.49
CA ASN A 190 6.44 -1.48 -15.86
C ASN A 190 5.28 -1.39 -16.83
N GLY A 191 5.51 -0.69 -17.93
CA GLY A 191 4.51 -0.48 -18.96
C GLY A 191 5.07 0.41 -20.06
N TYR A 192 4.18 1.00 -20.83
CA TYR A 192 4.55 1.95 -21.87
C TYR A 192 3.60 3.14 -21.87
N MET A 193 4.08 4.24 -22.43
CA MET A 193 3.26 5.41 -22.75
C MET A 193 2.89 5.36 -24.23
N ASP A 194 1.61 5.57 -24.54
CA ASP A 194 1.13 5.70 -25.92
C ASP A 194 -0.02 6.70 -26.02
N GLU A 195 -0.25 7.22 -27.23
CA GLU A 195 -1.39 8.08 -27.53
C GLU A 195 -2.63 7.22 -27.82
N GLU A 196 -3.72 7.47 -27.11
CA GLU A 196 -5.03 6.89 -27.43
C GLU A 196 -5.78 7.78 -28.43
N THR A 197 -6.74 7.20 -29.17
CA THR A 197 -7.68 7.99 -29.95
C THR A 197 -8.41 8.99 -29.06
N GLU A 198 -8.53 10.24 -29.50
CA GLU A 198 -8.99 11.39 -28.69
C GLU A 198 -10.28 11.11 -27.89
N LEU A 199 -11.26 10.45 -28.49
CA LEU A 199 -12.52 10.11 -27.82
C LEU A 199 -12.33 9.16 -26.63
N VAL A 200 -11.45 8.17 -26.76
CA VAL A 200 -11.13 7.21 -25.69
C VAL A 200 -10.38 7.92 -24.56
N TYR A 201 -9.40 8.75 -24.93
CA TYR A 201 -8.64 9.55 -23.97
C TYR A 201 -9.56 10.48 -23.15
N MET A 202 -10.45 11.21 -23.81
CA MET A 202 -11.40 12.11 -23.15
C MET A 202 -12.38 11.37 -22.23
N GLN A 203 -12.84 10.18 -22.62
CA GLN A 203 -13.67 9.34 -21.76
C GLN A 203 -12.91 8.86 -20.52
N ARG A 204 -11.64 8.48 -20.67
CA ARG A 204 -10.77 8.07 -19.56
C ARG A 204 -10.51 9.22 -18.59
N LEU A 205 -10.20 10.41 -19.11
CA LEU A 205 -9.98 11.61 -18.29
C LEU A 205 -11.25 11.99 -17.52
N LYS A 206 -12.40 12.01 -18.21
CA LYS A 206 -13.69 12.28 -17.56
C LYS A 206 -13.98 11.28 -16.44
N ARG A 207 -13.76 9.99 -16.69
CA ARG A 207 -13.97 8.93 -15.69
C ARG A 207 -13.02 9.07 -14.50
N SER A 208 -11.74 9.35 -14.76
CA SER A 208 -10.75 9.59 -13.70
C SER A 208 -11.16 10.76 -12.81
N TYR A 209 -11.71 11.83 -13.40
CA TYR A 209 -12.20 12.99 -12.68
C TYR A 209 -13.46 12.69 -11.85
N GLU A 210 -14.41 11.92 -12.40
CA GLU A 210 -15.60 11.49 -11.67
C GLU A 210 -15.24 10.63 -10.45
N LEU A 211 -14.29 9.70 -10.61
CA LEU A 211 -13.81 8.83 -9.52
C LEU A 211 -13.03 9.61 -8.46
N ALA A 212 -12.23 10.61 -8.85
CA ALA A 212 -11.51 11.47 -7.91
C ALA A 212 -12.44 12.34 -7.04
N ASN A 213 -13.65 12.64 -7.52
CA ASN A 213 -14.65 13.43 -6.79
C ASN A 213 -15.64 12.58 -5.97
N GLN A 214 -15.55 11.25 -6.03
CA GLN A 214 -16.34 10.33 -5.20
C GLN A 214 -15.68 10.05 -3.84
N VAL A 215 -14.60 10.76 -3.51
CA VAL A 215 -13.84 10.64 -2.25
C VAL A 215 -14.52 11.44 -1.13
#